data_AF-U3KTQ1-F1
#
_entry.id   AF-U3KTQ1-F1
#
_cell.length_a   1.000
_cell.length_b   1.000
_cell.length_c   1.000
_cell.angle_alpha   90.00
_cell.angle_beta   90.00
_cell.angle_gamma   90.00
#
_symmetry.space_group_name_H-M   'P 1'
#
loop_
_entity.id
_entity.type
_entity.pdbx_description
1 polymer ?
#
loop_
_entity_poly.entity_id
_entity_poly.type
_entity_poly.pdbx_seq_one_letter_code
_entity_poly.pdbx_strand_id
1 'polypeptide(L)'
;MPVGNFTKPKQNPSEGYFSLGFPLNSKTVARPGYGNKGKDINLFANFYRMKFNPRITVFQYDIEVEPKCPKFMTRRLFHHFAKENKATHFGNGLPVYDGNKNVYSSVELPGVGETPVSIAVTLPDQPDCRGGNFTIKIKFATKIDMSCLEQILRGTGFGDVPQETLVIADIVVRHFPSLRYTVAGRGLFQKPTKDNKQALSPFTEMWSGIYTSARPSNMGLVLNVDESHTAFYSALEKLTKETVSQLSFDVDGQRMSISQYFKKQYNYTLKYPNLPCVWVSPREKKTYLPLEVCHIVEGQRCVRKLNPAETSSMIRATAKKPGVRKQCTDGQLQKMEYNKDPFLKQFGFQVDQSMVQVKGKILQAPKCGYANNSTAQPNAGVWDNRGKQFFKAVHIKNWAILMFPSQNQCQTADVKLIND
;
A
#
# COMPACT_ATOMS: atom_id res chain seq x y z
N MET A 1 12.56 20.12 35.16
CA MET A 1 12.80 20.06 33.71
C MET A 1 11.63 19.34 33.07
N PRO A 2 10.89 19.95 32.13
CA PRO A 2 9.69 19.33 31.57
C PRO A 2 10.08 18.20 30.63
N VAL A 3 9.52 17.02 30.89
CA VAL A 3 9.67 15.80 30.09
C VAL A 3 8.91 16.02 28.79
N GLY A 4 9.66 16.30 27.71
CA GLY A 4 9.11 16.47 26.38
C GLY A 4 8.48 15.17 25.87
N ASN A 5 7.16 15.19 25.66
CA ASN A 5 6.44 14.14 24.95
C ASN A 5 7.00 13.99 23.53
N PHE A 6 7.76 12.93 23.26
CA PHE A 6 8.11 12.51 21.91
C PHE A 6 6.89 11.85 21.25
N THR A 7 5.95 12.65 20.76
CA THR A 7 4.99 12.19 19.76
C THR A 7 5.71 12.00 18.43
N LYS A 8 5.86 10.74 17.99
CA LYS A 8 6.23 10.43 16.60
C LYS A 8 5.27 11.17 15.64
N PRO A 9 5.76 11.95 14.66
CA PRO A 9 4.89 12.55 13.68
C PRO A 9 4.17 11.43 12.91
N LYS A 10 2.84 11.53 12.81
CA LYS A 10 2.05 10.72 11.87
C LYS A 10 2.50 11.07 10.46
N GLN A 11 3.24 10.18 9.80
CA GLN A 11 3.48 10.29 8.37
C GLN A 11 2.17 10.00 7.63
N ASN A 12 1.53 11.07 7.13
CA ASN A 12 0.53 10.95 6.07
C ASN A 12 1.25 10.54 4.78
N PRO A 13 0.80 9.52 4.01
CA PRO A 13 1.57 9.03 2.86
C PRO A 13 1.39 9.84 1.56
N SER A 14 0.92 11.09 1.61
CA SER A 14 0.52 11.78 0.37
C SER A 14 0.91 13.25 0.21
N GLU A 15 1.57 13.90 1.16
CA GLU A 15 2.08 15.27 0.95
C GLU A 15 3.40 15.46 1.71
N GLY A 16 4.39 16.06 1.05
CA GLY A 16 5.64 16.51 1.68
C GLY A 16 6.90 15.96 1.02
N TYR A 17 7.21 16.38 -0.20
CA TYR A 17 8.60 16.70 -0.50
C TYR A 17 8.95 17.89 0.40
N PHE A 18 9.55 17.62 1.56
CA PHE A 18 10.22 18.68 2.32
C PHE A 18 11.38 19.16 1.46
N SER A 19 11.14 20.22 0.68
CA SER A 19 12.18 21.10 0.19
C SER A 19 12.76 21.81 1.42
N LEU A 20 13.71 21.16 2.08
CA LEU A 20 14.67 21.90 2.89
C LEU A 20 15.44 22.76 1.88
N GLY A 21 15.34 24.08 2.03
CA GLY A 21 16.00 25.09 1.19
C GLY A 21 17.53 25.10 1.33
N PHE A 22 18.16 23.95 1.21
CA PHE A 22 19.58 23.84 0.88
C PHE A 22 19.69 23.92 -0.65
N PRO A 23 20.62 24.71 -1.20
CA PRO A 23 20.91 24.61 -2.63
C PRO A 23 21.31 23.16 -2.92
N LEU A 24 20.51 22.47 -3.75
CA LEU A 24 20.74 21.12 -4.25
C LEU A 24 21.92 21.13 -5.23
N ASN A 25 23.11 21.46 -4.72
CA ASN A 25 24.37 21.28 -5.44
C ASN A 25 25.12 20.03 -4.93
N SER A 26 24.45 19.13 -4.21
CA SER A 26 24.99 17.81 -3.92
C SER A 26 24.72 16.88 -5.11
N LYS A 27 25.59 16.90 -6.12
CA LYS A 27 25.64 15.79 -7.07
C LYS A 27 25.89 14.52 -6.27
N THR A 28 25.05 13.51 -6.47
CA THR A 28 25.30 12.20 -5.87
C THR A 28 26.64 11.67 -6.35
N VAL A 29 27.44 11.11 -5.45
CA VAL A 29 28.79 10.63 -5.80
C VAL A 29 28.66 9.35 -6.62
N ALA A 30 29.32 9.31 -7.77
CA ALA A 30 29.39 8.12 -8.59
C ALA A 30 30.00 6.94 -7.82
N ARG A 31 29.53 5.73 -8.08
CA ARG A 31 30.08 4.52 -7.46
C ARG A 31 31.58 4.39 -7.85
N PRO A 32 32.52 4.36 -6.89
CA PRO A 32 33.95 4.32 -7.20
C PRO A 32 34.42 2.94 -7.70
N GLY A 33 33.64 1.88 -7.48
CA GLY A 33 33.94 0.53 -7.89
C GLY A 33 33.10 -0.52 -7.18
N TYR A 34 33.46 -1.79 -7.37
CA TYR A 34 32.85 -2.94 -6.69
C TYR A 34 33.76 -3.43 -5.55
N GLY A 35 33.15 -3.84 -4.43
CA GLY A 35 33.89 -4.36 -3.28
C GLY A 35 34.36 -5.79 -3.50
N ASN A 36 35.62 -6.08 -3.16
CA ASN A 36 36.24 -7.39 -3.40
C ASN A 36 36.42 -8.25 -2.13
N LYS A 37 36.31 -7.66 -0.93
CA LYS A 37 36.54 -8.33 0.36
C LYS A 37 35.39 -9.24 0.78
N GLY A 38 35.71 -10.36 1.43
CA GLY A 38 34.73 -11.30 1.98
C GLY A 38 34.57 -12.57 1.14
N LYS A 39 33.87 -13.55 1.70
CA LYS A 39 33.60 -14.84 1.04
C LYS A 39 32.41 -14.70 0.08
N ASP A 40 32.54 -15.20 -1.13
CA ASP A 40 31.45 -15.15 -2.11
C ASP A 40 30.27 -16.04 -1.71
N ILE A 41 29.06 -15.58 -2.00
CA ILE A 41 27.80 -16.30 -1.80
C ILE A 41 26.83 -16.00 -2.95
N ASN A 42 26.12 -17.02 -3.42
CA ASN A 42 25.04 -16.85 -4.40
C ASN A 42 23.74 -16.54 -3.66
N LEU A 43 23.03 -15.51 -4.11
CA LEU A 43 21.76 -15.06 -3.53
C LEU A 43 20.69 -14.94 -4.62
N PHE A 44 19.44 -15.07 -4.20
CA PHE A 44 18.30 -14.66 -5.02
C PHE A 44 17.78 -13.34 -4.46
N ALA A 45 17.61 -12.36 -5.35
CA ALA A 45 16.88 -11.14 -5.05
C ALA A 45 15.46 -11.29 -5.57
N ASN A 46 14.48 -10.76 -4.86
CA ASN A 46 13.07 -10.71 -5.26
C ASN A 46 12.82 -9.67 -6.40
N PHE A 47 13.79 -9.54 -7.28
CA PHE A 47 13.79 -8.73 -8.48
C PHE A 47 13.62 -9.65 -9.68
N TYR A 48 12.76 -9.26 -10.61
CA TYR A 48 12.50 -9.97 -11.85
C TYR A 48 12.89 -9.05 -13.00
N ARG A 49 13.69 -9.53 -13.95
CA ARG A 49 14.16 -8.67 -15.04
C ARG A 49 12.98 -8.23 -15.89
N MET A 50 12.94 -6.94 -16.21
CA MET A 50 11.98 -6.36 -17.13
C MET A 50 12.67 -5.99 -18.44
N LYS A 51 12.13 -6.47 -19.54
CA LYS A 51 12.49 -6.00 -20.88
C LYS A 51 11.48 -4.94 -21.29
N PHE A 52 11.94 -3.97 -22.07
CA PHE A 52 11.10 -2.92 -22.63
C PHE A 52 11.57 -2.58 -24.04
N ASN A 53 10.70 -2.00 -24.86
CA ASN A 53 11.08 -1.47 -26.16
C ASN A 53 11.59 -0.03 -25.98
N PRO A 54 12.89 0.26 -26.16
CA PRO A 54 13.44 1.60 -25.96
C PRO A 54 13.04 2.58 -27.06
N ARG A 55 12.59 2.11 -28.22
CA ARG A 55 12.19 2.96 -29.35
C ARG A 55 10.73 3.41 -29.27
N ILE A 56 10.02 3.02 -28.22
CA ILE A 56 8.62 3.38 -28.06
C ILE A 56 8.51 4.82 -27.53
N THR A 57 7.63 5.59 -28.15
CA THR A 57 7.20 6.88 -27.62
C THR A 57 5.88 6.67 -26.89
N VAL A 58 5.81 7.14 -25.65
CA VAL A 58 4.60 7.09 -24.84
C VAL A 58 3.95 8.46 -24.83
N PHE A 59 2.64 8.51 -25.04
CA PHE A 59 1.85 9.73 -25.06
C PHE A 59 1.16 9.88 -23.70
N GLN A 60 1.42 10.99 -23.02
CA GLN A 60 0.78 11.35 -21.77
C GLN A 60 -0.41 12.28 -22.03
N TYR A 61 -1.50 12.01 -21.33
CA TYR A 61 -2.73 12.78 -21.36
C TYR A 61 -3.16 13.15 -19.94
N ASP A 62 -3.66 14.37 -19.77
CA ASP A 62 -4.31 14.80 -18.55
C ASP A 62 -5.78 14.38 -18.59
N ILE A 63 -6.29 13.85 -17.48
CA ILE A 63 -7.69 13.47 -17.32
C ILE A 63 -8.31 14.14 -16.09
N GLU A 64 -9.51 14.67 -16.27
CA GLU A 64 -10.35 15.22 -15.21
C GLU A 64 -11.76 14.61 -15.27
N VAL A 65 -12.36 14.36 -14.11
CA VAL A 65 -13.66 13.68 -13.97
C VAL A 65 -14.60 14.55 -13.15
N GLU A 66 -15.74 14.89 -13.74
CA GLU A 66 -16.79 15.70 -13.14
C GLU A 66 -18.15 14.95 -13.16
N PRO A 67 -18.93 14.91 -12.06
CA PRO A 67 -18.56 15.34 -10.72
C PRO A 67 -17.46 14.45 -10.13
N LYS A 68 -16.89 14.88 -9.00
CA LYS A 68 -15.77 14.17 -8.35
C LYS A 68 -16.12 12.71 -8.07
N CYS A 69 -15.43 11.80 -8.76
CA CYS A 69 -15.59 10.37 -8.60
C CYS A 69 -14.83 9.86 -7.34
N PRO A 70 -15.45 9.01 -6.49
CA PRO A 70 -14.75 8.39 -5.37
C PRO A 70 -13.50 7.61 -5.81
N LYS A 71 -12.39 7.73 -5.06
CA LYS A 71 -11.07 7.16 -5.45
C LYS A 71 -11.08 5.65 -5.75
N PHE A 72 -11.95 4.88 -5.09
CA PHE A 72 -12.03 3.44 -5.32
C PHE A 72 -12.69 3.08 -6.66
N MET A 73 -13.47 4.01 -7.24
CA MET A 73 -14.19 3.82 -8.50
C MET A 73 -13.44 4.35 -9.72
N THR A 74 -12.48 5.27 -9.55
CA THR A 74 -11.88 6.02 -10.67
C THR A 74 -11.29 5.12 -11.76
N ARG A 75 -10.59 4.04 -11.38
CA ARG A 75 -10.02 3.08 -12.35
C ARG A 75 -11.11 2.30 -13.10
N ARG A 76 -12.19 1.91 -12.40
CA ARG A 76 -13.33 1.21 -13.01
C ARG A 76 -14.06 2.12 -14.00
N LEU A 77 -14.28 3.38 -13.61
CA LEU A 77 -14.85 4.41 -14.48
C LEU A 77 -14.00 4.62 -15.72
N PHE A 78 -12.69 4.80 -15.57
CA PHE A 78 -11.79 4.98 -16.71
C PHE A 78 -11.78 3.77 -17.65
N HIS A 79 -11.74 2.54 -17.11
CA HIS A 79 -11.77 1.33 -17.94
C HIS A 79 -13.06 1.22 -18.74
N HIS A 80 -14.20 1.53 -18.12
CA HIS A 80 -15.49 1.56 -18.80
C HIS A 80 -15.51 2.64 -19.90
N PHE A 81 -15.09 3.87 -19.58
CA PHE A 81 -14.94 4.97 -20.53
C PHE A 81 -14.09 4.60 -21.74
N ALA A 82 -12.89 4.02 -21.51
CA ALA A 82 -11.98 3.61 -22.57
C ALA A 82 -12.58 2.50 -23.45
N LYS A 83 -13.38 1.60 -22.88
CA LYS A 83 -14.07 0.54 -23.61
C LYS A 83 -15.20 1.09 -24.49
N GLU A 84 -16.03 1.97 -23.97
CA GLU A 84 -17.17 2.56 -24.70
C GLU A 84 -16.71 3.47 -25.85
N ASN A 85 -15.62 4.20 -25.64
CA ASN A 85 -15.09 5.17 -26.61
C ASN A 85 -13.98 4.58 -27.49
N LYS A 86 -13.88 3.24 -27.54
CA LYS A 86 -12.80 2.56 -28.27
C LYS A 86 -12.78 2.95 -29.75
N ALA A 87 -13.92 2.95 -30.42
CA ALA A 87 -13.99 3.24 -31.85
C ALA A 87 -13.74 4.72 -32.18
N THR A 88 -14.12 5.64 -31.29
CA THR A 88 -14.12 7.09 -31.54
C THR A 88 -12.83 7.78 -31.10
N HIS A 89 -12.31 7.44 -29.92
CA HIS A 89 -11.24 8.20 -29.27
C HIS A 89 -10.00 7.39 -28.89
N PHE A 90 -10.07 6.05 -28.89
CA PHE A 90 -8.93 5.21 -28.51
C PHE A 90 -8.36 4.34 -29.66
N GLY A 91 -9.15 4.08 -30.70
CA GLY A 91 -8.76 3.24 -31.83
C GLY A 91 -8.18 1.89 -31.39
N ASN A 92 -6.93 1.65 -31.80
CA ASN A 92 -6.17 0.47 -31.41
C ASN A 92 -5.38 0.64 -30.10
N GLY A 93 -5.38 1.84 -29.49
CA GLY A 93 -4.70 2.14 -28.24
C GLY A 93 -5.33 1.42 -27.05
N LEU A 94 -4.49 0.95 -26.14
CA LEU A 94 -4.84 0.39 -24.83
C LEU A 94 -4.27 1.31 -23.75
N PRO A 95 -4.94 2.42 -23.44
CA PRO A 95 -4.42 3.39 -22.50
C PRO A 95 -4.40 2.83 -21.07
N VAL A 96 -3.41 3.22 -20.28
CA VAL A 96 -3.30 2.92 -18.86
C VAL A 96 -3.49 4.19 -18.04
N TYR A 97 -4.19 4.05 -16.91
CA TYR A 97 -4.53 5.17 -16.02
C TYR A 97 -3.89 5.01 -14.64
N ASP A 98 -3.31 6.10 -14.13
CA ASP A 98 -2.65 6.15 -12.82
C ASP A 98 -3.64 6.06 -11.64
N GLY A 99 -4.95 6.22 -11.88
CA GLY A 99 -5.98 6.26 -10.86
C GLY A 99 -6.27 7.65 -10.30
N ASN A 100 -5.63 8.68 -10.86
CA ASN A 100 -5.72 10.07 -10.45
C ASN A 100 -5.88 11.02 -11.65
N LYS A 101 -4.80 11.52 -12.26
CA LYS A 101 -4.85 12.59 -13.28
C LYS A 101 -4.15 12.27 -14.59
N ASN A 102 -3.42 11.16 -14.66
CA ASN A 102 -2.58 10.85 -15.82
C ASN A 102 -3.01 9.58 -16.52
N VAL A 103 -3.18 9.69 -17.83
CA VAL A 103 -3.39 8.56 -18.74
C VAL A 103 -2.19 8.47 -19.65
N TYR A 104 -1.71 7.26 -19.90
CA TYR A 104 -0.60 6.99 -20.81
C TYR A 104 -1.08 6.06 -21.91
N SER A 105 -0.61 6.27 -23.12
CA SER A 105 -0.87 5.38 -24.27
C SER A 105 0.41 5.18 -25.07
N SER A 106 0.63 3.98 -25.59
CA SER A 106 1.70 3.69 -26.54
C SER A 106 1.35 4.07 -27.99
N VAL A 107 0.11 4.50 -28.23
CA VAL A 107 -0.40 4.98 -29.52
C VAL A 107 -1.09 6.32 -29.30
N GLU A 108 -0.89 7.26 -30.21
CA GLU A 108 -1.58 8.55 -30.17
C GLU A 108 -3.10 8.36 -30.26
N LEU A 109 -3.82 8.94 -29.31
CA LEU A 109 -5.27 8.81 -29.20
C LEU A 109 -5.97 9.69 -30.26
N PRO A 110 -6.80 9.11 -31.15
CA PRO A 110 -7.45 9.87 -32.21
C PRO A 110 -8.40 10.93 -31.63
N GLY A 111 -8.30 12.15 -32.17
CA GLY A 111 -9.17 13.26 -31.80
C GLY A 111 -8.90 13.86 -30.41
N VAL A 112 -7.82 13.47 -29.73
CA VAL A 112 -7.42 14.05 -28.43
C VAL A 112 -6.12 14.84 -28.59
N GLY A 113 -6.24 16.13 -28.87
CA GLY A 113 -5.13 17.08 -28.95
C GLY A 113 -4.92 17.86 -27.65
N GLU A 114 -4.19 18.97 -27.72
CA GLU A 114 -3.92 19.85 -26.56
C GLU A 114 -5.19 20.53 -26.01
N THR A 115 -6.19 20.75 -26.88
CA THR A 115 -7.50 21.25 -26.48
C THR A 115 -8.29 20.13 -25.79
N PRO A 116 -8.84 20.38 -24.57
CA PRO A 116 -9.63 19.37 -23.86
C PRO A 116 -10.89 18.94 -24.62
N VAL A 117 -11.08 17.63 -24.74
CA VAL A 117 -12.32 17.02 -25.23
C VAL A 117 -13.13 16.55 -24.04
N SER A 118 -14.41 16.93 -23.98
CA SER A 118 -15.35 16.52 -22.92
C SER A 118 -16.26 15.42 -23.44
N ILE A 119 -16.27 14.28 -22.76
CA ILE A 119 -17.05 13.11 -23.16
C ILE A 119 -17.92 12.68 -21.98
N ALA A 120 -19.23 12.55 -22.22
CA ALA A 120 -20.15 12.01 -21.25
C ALA A 120 -19.99 10.47 -21.16
N VAL A 121 -20.01 9.94 -19.94
CA VAL A 121 -19.94 8.51 -19.66
C VAL A 121 -20.92 8.17 -18.55
N THR A 122 -21.66 7.08 -18.72
CA THR A 122 -22.61 6.58 -17.73
C THR A 122 -22.11 5.26 -17.18
N LEU A 123 -21.57 5.28 -15.97
CA LEU A 123 -21.16 4.05 -15.30
C LEU A 123 -22.41 3.32 -14.77
N PRO A 124 -22.66 2.06 -15.15
CA PRO A 124 -23.82 1.32 -14.67
C PRO A 124 -23.71 0.98 -13.17
N ASP A 125 -24.86 0.77 -12.54
CA ASP A 125 -24.94 0.23 -11.18
C ASP A 125 -24.34 -1.19 -11.13
N GLN A 126 -23.61 -1.47 -10.05
CA GLN A 126 -23.07 -2.78 -9.72
C GLN A 126 -23.47 -3.14 -8.28
N PRO A 127 -23.50 -4.43 -7.91
CA PRO A 127 -23.90 -4.87 -6.57
C PRO A 127 -23.09 -4.21 -5.44
N ASP A 128 -21.84 -3.87 -5.70
CA ASP A 128 -20.89 -3.31 -4.74
C ASP A 128 -20.85 -1.77 -4.74
N CYS A 129 -21.44 -1.12 -5.76
CA CYS A 129 -21.24 0.29 -5.99
C CYS A 129 -22.26 0.87 -6.98
N ARG A 130 -22.95 1.93 -6.53
CA ARG A 130 -23.83 2.74 -7.36
C ARG A 130 -23.05 3.42 -8.49
N GLY A 131 -23.55 3.29 -9.70
CA GLY A 131 -23.11 3.96 -10.89
C GLY A 131 -23.41 5.46 -10.86
N GLY A 132 -23.26 6.09 -12.02
CA GLY A 132 -23.51 7.52 -12.16
C GLY A 132 -23.09 8.07 -13.51
N ASN A 133 -23.60 9.26 -13.80
CA ASN A 133 -23.22 10.02 -14.97
C ASN A 133 -22.01 10.89 -14.63
N PHE A 134 -20.99 10.81 -15.47
CA PHE A 134 -19.78 11.61 -15.37
C PHE A 134 -19.48 12.24 -16.73
N THR A 135 -18.78 13.36 -16.70
CA THR A 135 -18.11 13.96 -17.84
C THR A 135 -16.62 13.82 -17.62
N ILE A 136 -15.95 13.19 -18.57
CA ILE A 136 -14.51 13.03 -18.59
C ILE A 136 -13.94 14.06 -19.56
N LYS A 137 -13.05 14.92 -19.04
CA LYS A 137 -12.27 15.85 -19.84
C LYS A 137 -10.87 15.25 -20.04
N ILE A 138 -10.46 15.07 -21.29
CA ILE A 138 -9.14 14.52 -21.62
C ILE A 138 -8.42 15.43 -22.62
N LYS A 139 -7.12 15.66 -22.41
CA LYS A 139 -6.26 16.43 -23.32
C LYS A 139 -4.87 15.82 -23.41
N PHE A 140 -4.22 15.99 -24.55
CA PHE A 140 -2.81 15.67 -24.73
C PHE A 140 -1.94 16.59 -23.88
N ALA A 141 -0.92 16.01 -23.23
CA ALA A 141 0.02 16.74 -22.39
C ALA A 141 1.43 16.74 -22.99
N THR A 142 2.02 15.56 -23.23
CA THR A 142 3.38 15.47 -23.78
C THR A 142 3.72 14.10 -24.36
N LYS A 143 4.82 14.02 -25.10
CA LYS A 143 5.45 12.77 -25.58
C LYS A 143 6.65 12.44 -24.71
N ILE A 144 6.77 11.17 -24.32
CA ILE A 144 7.84 10.66 -23.47
C ILE A 144 8.61 9.61 -24.26
N ASP A 145 9.88 9.88 -24.55
CA ASP A 145 10.78 8.95 -25.21
C ASP A 145 11.39 7.98 -24.19
N MET A 146 11.18 6.68 -24.38
CA MET A 146 11.72 5.64 -23.51
C MET A 146 13.21 5.34 -23.76
N SER A 147 13.80 5.86 -24.85
CA SER A 147 15.20 5.61 -25.21
C SER A 147 16.19 6.15 -24.15
N CYS A 148 15.83 7.24 -23.49
CA CYS A 148 16.62 7.85 -22.43
C CYS A 148 16.83 6.90 -21.24
N LEU A 149 15.82 6.09 -20.90
CA LEU A 149 15.94 5.08 -19.83
C LEU A 149 16.98 4.00 -20.21
N GLU A 150 17.00 3.56 -21.47
CA GLU A 150 17.98 2.57 -21.93
C GLU A 150 19.41 3.12 -21.87
N GLN A 151 19.62 4.35 -22.34
CA GLN A 151 20.93 4.99 -22.31
C GLN A 151 21.47 5.10 -20.87
N ILE A 152 20.62 5.50 -19.91
CA ILE A 152 21.00 5.59 -18.50
C ILE A 152 21.27 4.20 -17.90
N LEU A 153 20.45 3.20 -18.19
CA LEU A 153 20.65 1.83 -17.71
C LEU A 153 21.93 1.18 -18.26
N ARG A 154 22.37 1.58 -19.47
CA ARG A 154 23.64 1.14 -20.08
C ARG A 154 24.85 1.96 -19.64
N GLY A 155 24.64 3.06 -18.91
CA GLY A 155 25.71 3.98 -18.53
C GLY A 155 26.23 4.85 -19.68
N THR A 156 25.50 4.96 -20.78
CA THR A 156 25.85 5.83 -21.92
C THR A 156 25.09 7.15 -21.91
N GLY A 157 24.04 7.27 -21.10
CA GLY A 157 23.24 8.49 -20.93
C GLY A 157 23.87 9.45 -19.92
N PHE A 158 23.43 10.72 -19.97
CA PHE A 158 23.86 11.77 -19.05
C PHE A 158 22.72 12.18 -18.10
N GLY A 159 23.06 12.52 -16.86
CA GLY A 159 22.11 13.01 -15.87
C GLY A 159 21.50 11.92 -14.99
N ASP A 160 20.42 12.28 -14.31
CA ASP A 160 19.70 11.39 -13.39
C ASP A 160 18.78 10.41 -14.12
N VAL A 161 18.34 9.38 -13.40
CA VAL A 161 17.38 8.42 -13.94
C VAL A 161 16.04 9.12 -14.26
N PRO A 162 15.53 9.04 -15.51
CA PRO A 162 14.29 9.69 -15.91
C PRO A 162 13.10 9.13 -15.12
N GLN A 163 12.59 9.90 -14.15
CA GLN A 163 11.55 9.42 -13.23
C GLN A 163 10.24 9.12 -13.95
N GLU A 164 9.93 9.89 -14.99
CA GLU A 164 8.72 9.78 -15.80
C GLU A 164 8.63 8.38 -16.46
N THR A 165 9.74 7.89 -17.01
CA THR A 165 9.81 6.56 -17.63
C THR A 165 9.61 5.43 -16.62
N LEU A 166 10.12 5.59 -15.40
CA LEU A 166 9.91 4.62 -14.32
C LEU A 166 8.46 4.63 -13.81
N VAL A 167 7.85 5.81 -13.72
CA VAL A 167 6.43 5.95 -13.36
C VAL A 167 5.54 5.27 -14.39
N ILE A 168 5.84 5.40 -15.69
CA ILE A 168 5.14 4.66 -16.75
C ILE A 168 5.28 3.15 -16.54
N ALA A 169 6.49 2.65 -16.32
CA ALA A 169 6.72 1.22 -16.08
C ALA A 169 5.93 0.72 -14.86
N ASP A 170 5.90 1.50 -13.77
CA ASP A 170 5.10 1.21 -12.57
C ASP A 170 3.59 1.17 -12.86
N ILE A 171 3.07 2.14 -13.63
CA ILE A 171 1.64 2.22 -13.94
C ILE A 171 1.22 1.08 -14.86
N VAL A 172 1.98 0.81 -15.92
CA VAL A 172 1.66 -0.25 -16.91
C VAL A 172 1.59 -1.61 -16.21
N VAL A 173 2.62 -1.97 -15.43
CA VAL A 173 2.66 -3.26 -14.71
C VAL A 173 1.52 -3.39 -13.69
N ARG A 174 0.97 -2.27 -13.21
CA ARG A 174 -0.12 -2.29 -12.22
C ARG A 174 -1.51 -2.19 -12.84
N HIS A 175 -1.63 -1.69 -14.07
CA HIS A 175 -2.93 -1.37 -14.67
C HIS A 175 -3.81 -2.61 -14.79
N PHE A 176 -3.34 -3.65 -15.50
CA PHE A 176 -4.14 -4.85 -15.70
C PHE A 176 -4.44 -5.62 -14.40
N PRO A 177 -3.48 -5.84 -13.47
CA PRO A 177 -3.82 -6.39 -12.16
C PRO A 177 -4.84 -5.55 -11.39
N SER A 178 -4.82 -4.21 -11.51
CA SER A 178 -5.78 -3.36 -10.80
C SER A 178 -7.23 -3.53 -11.27
N LEU A 179 -7.46 -4.20 -12.41
CA LEU A 179 -8.80 -4.56 -12.89
C LEU A 179 -9.35 -5.83 -12.22
N ARG A 180 -8.48 -6.67 -11.64
CA ARG A 180 -8.82 -7.97 -11.03
C ARG A 180 -8.59 -8.04 -9.52
N TYR A 181 -7.74 -7.16 -9.00
CA TYR A 181 -7.33 -7.11 -7.60
C TYR A 181 -7.69 -5.77 -6.97
N THR A 182 -7.93 -5.77 -5.66
CA THR A 182 -8.17 -4.55 -4.90
C THR A 182 -6.86 -3.79 -4.68
N VAL A 183 -6.80 -2.56 -5.17
CA VAL A 183 -5.62 -1.69 -4.99
C VAL A 183 -5.64 -1.04 -3.62
N ALA A 184 -4.60 -1.24 -2.82
CA ALA A 184 -4.45 -0.58 -1.53
C ALA A 184 -3.02 -0.04 -1.36
N GLY A 185 -2.86 1.28 -1.49
CA GLY A 185 -1.53 1.89 -1.57
C GLY A 185 -0.73 1.32 -2.76
N ARG A 186 0.46 0.79 -2.50
CA ARG A 186 1.28 0.09 -3.51
C ARG A 186 1.04 -1.43 -3.57
N GLY A 187 0.10 -1.97 -2.80
CA GLY A 187 -0.26 -3.39 -2.87
C GLY A 187 -1.45 -3.65 -3.81
N LEU A 188 -1.49 -4.85 -4.37
CA LEU A 188 -2.62 -5.44 -5.10
C LEU A 188 -3.09 -6.65 -4.30
N PHE A 189 -4.30 -6.62 -3.76
CA PHE A 189 -4.79 -7.60 -2.80
C PHE A 189 -5.98 -8.37 -3.34
N GLN A 190 -6.07 -9.64 -2.96
CA GLN A 190 -7.20 -10.49 -3.29
C GLN A 190 -7.99 -10.80 -2.02
N LYS A 191 -9.31 -10.81 -2.15
CA LYS A 191 -10.19 -11.33 -1.10
C LYS A 191 -9.86 -12.80 -0.85
N PRO A 192 -9.68 -13.23 0.40
CA PRO A 192 -9.47 -14.63 0.71
C PRO A 192 -10.70 -15.47 0.33
N THR A 193 -10.45 -16.69 -0.15
CA THR A 193 -11.43 -17.76 -0.25
C THR A 193 -11.71 -18.36 1.14
N LYS A 194 -12.69 -19.27 1.25
CA LYS A 194 -12.99 -19.95 2.53
C LYS A 194 -11.77 -20.68 3.11
N ASP A 195 -10.93 -21.25 2.24
CA ASP A 195 -9.81 -22.11 2.63
C ASP A 195 -8.58 -21.32 3.13
N ASN A 196 -8.47 -20.04 2.78
CA ASN A 196 -7.32 -19.20 3.16
C ASN A 196 -7.74 -17.95 3.95
N LYS A 197 -8.97 -17.94 4.48
CA LYS A 197 -9.48 -16.85 5.30
C LYS A 197 -8.76 -16.81 6.65
N GLN A 198 -8.13 -15.68 6.94
CA GLN A 198 -7.50 -15.42 8.23
C GLN A 198 -8.19 -14.26 8.93
N ALA A 199 -9.07 -14.57 9.88
CA ALA A 199 -9.64 -13.55 10.77
C ALA A 199 -8.56 -12.96 11.68
N LEU A 200 -8.62 -11.65 11.91
CA LEU A 200 -7.79 -10.92 12.86
C LEU A 200 -8.60 -10.50 14.08
N SER A 201 -9.87 -10.16 13.85
CA SER A 201 -10.90 -9.89 14.85
C SER A 201 -12.28 -10.23 14.26
N PRO A 202 -13.38 -10.05 15.01
CA PRO A 202 -14.73 -10.17 14.45
C PRO A 202 -15.02 -9.19 13.30
N PHE A 203 -14.27 -8.10 13.18
CA PHE A 203 -14.52 -7.02 12.22
C PHE A 203 -13.44 -6.86 11.15
N THR A 204 -12.32 -7.55 11.31
CA THR A 204 -11.15 -7.42 10.43
C THR A 204 -10.60 -8.78 10.04
N GLU A 205 -10.18 -8.90 8.80
CA GLU A 205 -9.52 -10.08 8.25
C GLU A 205 -8.28 -9.66 7.47
N MET A 206 -7.33 -10.58 7.36
CA MET A 206 -6.11 -10.39 6.59
C MET A 206 -6.37 -10.75 5.13
N TRP A 207 -6.00 -9.85 4.23
CA TRP A 207 -5.89 -10.16 2.81
C TRP A 207 -4.42 -10.24 2.42
N SER A 208 -4.12 -11.22 1.58
CA SER A 208 -2.82 -11.40 0.97
C SER A 208 -2.80 -10.79 -0.43
N GLY A 209 -1.62 -10.36 -0.85
CA GLY A 209 -1.44 -9.64 -2.10
C GLY A 209 0.02 -9.54 -2.48
N ILE A 210 0.28 -8.66 -3.44
CA ILE A 210 1.61 -8.44 -4.00
C ILE A 210 1.94 -6.95 -3.97
N TYR A 211 3.18 -6.65 -3.60
CA TYR A 211 3.80 -5.35 -3.82
C TYR A 211 4.62 -5.42 -5.11
N THR A 212 4.49 -4.40 -5.96
CA THR A 212 5.30 -4.29 -7.18
C THR A 212 5.86 -2.88 -7.33
N SER A 213 7.12 -2.78 -7.79
CA SER A 213 7.78 -1.52 -8.13
C SER A 213 8.88 -1.73 -9.17
N ALA A 214 8.78 -1.05 -10.31
CA ALA A 214 9.82 -0.98 -11.33
C ALA A 214 11.01 -0.17 -10.80
N ARG A 215 12.23 -0.69 -10.99
CA ARG A 215 13.47 -0.09 -10.47
C ARG A 215 14.58 -0.13 -11.53
N PRO A 216 15.36 0.95 -11.66
CA PRO A 216 16.58 0.92 -12.44
C PRO A 216 17.65 0.11 -11.70
N SER A 217 18.47 -0.63 -12.42
CA SER A 217 19.62 -1.35 -11.86
C SER A 217 20.73 -1.49 -12.89
N ASN A 218 21.94 -1.88 -12.45
CA ASN A 218 23.05 -2.23 -13.33
C ASN A 218 22.78 -3.51 -14.16
N MET A 219 21.69 -4.22 -13.88
CA MET A 219 21.24 -5.37 -14.66
C MET A 219 20.16 -4.97 -15.70
N GLY A 220 19.84 -3.68 -15.82
CA GLY A 220 18.71 -3.16 -16.60
C GLY A 220 17.51 -2.84 -15.71
N LEU A 221 16.33 -2.71 -16.32
CA LEU A 221 15.09 -2.49 -15.60
C LEU A 221 14.69 -3.79 -14.88
N VAL A 222 14.30 -3.68 -13.61
CA VAL A 222 13.84 -4.82 -12.81
C VAL A 222 12.53 -4.49 -12.11
N LEU A 223 11.65 -5.48 -11.98
CA LEU A 223 10.45 -5.42 -11.16
C LEU A 223 10.78 -5.97 -9.79
N ASN A 224 10.77 -5.11 -8.78
CA ASN A 224 10.77 -5.55 -7.38
C ASN A 224 9.40 -6.07 -7.02
N VAL A 225 9.33 -7.32 -6.58
CA VAL A 225 8.08 -8.01 -6.25
C VAL A 225 8.19 -8.65 -4.88
N ASP A 226 7.25 -8.37 -4.00
CA ASP A 226 7.22 -8.98 -2.67
C ASP A 226 5.80 -9.34 -2.25
N GLU A 227 5.70 -10.34 -1.39
CA GLU A 227 4.43 -10.70 -0.78
C GLU A 227 4.02 -9.60 0.20
N SER A 228 2.75 -9.17 0.11
CA SER A 228 2.19 -8.13 0.96
C SER A 228 0.93 -8.64 1.63
N HIS A 229 0.74 -8.26 2.90
CA HIS A 229 -0.43 -8.62 3.69
C HIS A 229 -0.95 -7.37 4.39
N THR A 230 -2.26 -7.16 4.41
CA THR A 230 -2.86 -6.05 5.15
C THR A 230 -4.26 -6.40 5.62
N ALA A 231 -4.76 -5.64 6.59
CA ALA A 231 -6.09 -5.86 7.15
C ALA A 231 -7.16 -5.16 6.30
N PHE A 232 -8.27 -5.85 6.09
CA PHE A 232 -9.48 -5.35 5.47
C PHE A 232 -10.66 -5.53 6.43
N TYR A 233 -11.67 -4.69 6.31
CA TYR A 233 -12.89 -4.81 7.09
C TYR A 233 -13.74 -5.97 6.57
N SER A 234 -14.18 -6.83 7.49
CA SER A 234 -15.11 -7.93 7.25
C SER A 234 -16.46 -7.73 7.92
N ALA A 235 -16.56 -6.83 8.91
CA ALA A 235 -17.81 -6.42 9.56
C ALA A 235 -17.84 -4.88 9.83
N LEU A 236 -19.03 -4.34 10.13
CA LEU A 236 -19.26 -2.89 10.36
C LEU A 236 -18.62 -2.42 11.68
N GLU A 237 -17.95 -1.26 11.66
CA GLU A 237 -17.25 -0.72 12.85
C GLU A 237 -18.07 0.35 13.62
N LYS A 238 -19.09 0.97 13.00
CA LYS A 238 -19.84 2.10 13.58
C LYS A 238 -21.32 1.76 13.76
N LEU A 239 -21.68 1.41 14.99
CA LEU A 239 -23.06 1.17 15.42
C LEU A 239 -23.52 2.28 16.37
N THR A 240 -24.81 2.60 16.35
CA THR A 240 -25.44 3.49 17.35
C THR A 240 -25.49 2.80 18.72
N LYS A 241 -25.63 3.60 19.79
CA LYS A 241 -25.85 3.05 21.13
C LYS A 241 -27.29 2.61 21.30
N GLU A 242 -28.21 3.39 20.76
CA GLU A 242 -29.65 3.16 20.76
C GLU A 242 -30.06 2.16 19.67
N THR A 243 -31.15 1.46 19.92
CA THR A 243 -31.77 0.51 18.99
C THR A 243 -32.58 1.21 17.90
N VAL A 244 -32.90 0.50 16.82
CA VAL A 244 -33.77 0.96 15.72
C VAL A 244 -35.12 1.50 16.24
N SER A 245 -35.69 0.88 17.28
CA SER A 245 -36.96 1.33 17.87
C SER A 245 -36.83 2.55 18.78
N GLN A 246 -35.68 2.75 19.43
CA GLN A 246 -35.45 3.88 20.33
C GLN A 246 -34.98 5.13 19.58
N LEU A 247 -34.18 4.93 18.52
CA LEU A 247 -33.58 6.01 17.77
C LEU A 247 -34.63 6.75 16.92
N SER A 248 -34.85 8.02 17.23
CA SER A 248 -35.86 8.87 16.58
C SER A 248 -35.25 10.10 15.94
N PHE A 249 -35.89 10.58 14.89
CA PHE A 249 -35.49 11.76 14.12
C PHE A 249 -36.73 12.47 13.57
N ASP A 250 -36.58 13.76 13.26
CA ASP A 250 -37.65 14.55 12.65
C ASP A 250 -37.64 14.37 11.14
N VAL A 251 -38.81 14.05 10.59
CA VAL A 251 -39.09 14.00 9.14
C VAL A 251 -40.31 14.87 8.91
N ASP A 252 -40.14 15.95 8.13
CA ASP A 252 -41.21 16.91 7.81
C ASP A 252 -41.96 17.45 9.05
N GLY A 253 -41.23 17.71 10.13
CA GLY A 253 -41.79 18.21 11.41
C GLY A 253 -42.45 17.14 12.27
N GLN A 254 -42.44 15.87 11.86
CA GLN A 254 -42.93 14.75 12.65
C GLN A 254 -41.78 13.90 13.18
N ARG A 255 -41.67 13.81 14.51
CA ARG A 255 -40.71 12.92 15.17
C ARG A 255 -41.15 11.47 15.03
N MET A 256 -40.31 10.65 14.41
CA MET A 256 -40.56 9.21 14.25
C MET A 256 -39.31 8.38 14.48
N SER A 257 -39.51 7.15 14.93
CA SER A 257 -38.44 6.15 15.03
C SER A 257 -38.01 5.64 13.65
N ILE A 258 -36.83 5.03 13.56
CA ILE A 258 -36.39 4.36 12.32
C ILE A 258 -37.40 3.30 11.88
N SER A 259 -37.97 2.53 12.82
CA SER A 259 -39.00 1.52 12.52
C SER A 259 -40.24 2.11 11.86
N GLN A 260 -40.75 3.22 12.41
CA GLN A 260 -41.92 3.92 11.87
C GLN A 260 -41.63 4.52 10.49
N TYR A 261 -40.44 5.11 10.32
CA TYR A 261 -40.02 5.65 9.04
C TYR A 261 -39.96 4.57 7.95
N PHE A 262 -39.30 3.44 8.21
CA PHE A 262 -39.19 2.36 7.22
C PHE A 262 -40.55 1.74 6.86
N LYS A 263 -41.45 1.62 7.84
CA LYS A 263 -42.81 1.15 7.58
C LYS A 263 -43.62 2.13 6.75
N LYS A 264 -43.55 3.44 7.05
CA LYS A 264 -44.29 4.50 6.35
C LYS A 264 -43.73 4.74 4.95
N GLN A 265 -42.42 4.89 4.81
CA GLN A 265 -41.76 5.32 3.57
C GLN A 265 -41.54 4.19 2.58
N TYR A 266 -41.18 2.99 3.06
CA TYR A 266 -40.78 1.87 2.21
C TYR A 266 -41.74 0.67 2.30
N ASN A 267 -42.83 0.79 3.06
CA ASN A 267 -43.74 -0.31 3.41
C ASN A 267 -42.99 -1.55 3.96
N TYR A 268 -41.86 -1.34 4.62
CA TYR A 268 -40.99 -2.41 5.09
C TYR A 268 -41.04 -2.50 6.62
N THR A 269 -41.37 -3.69 7.14
CA THR A 269 -41.44 -3.93 8.59
C THR A 269 -40.13 -4.56 9.02
N LEU A 270 -39.34 -3.82 9.81
CA LEU A 270 -38.03 -4.27 10.27
C LEU A 270 -38.17 -5.50 11.17
N LYS A 271 -37.36 -6.53 10.90
CA LYS A 271 -37.39 -7.81 11.62
C LYS A 271 -36.63 -7.75 12.94
N TYR A 272 -35.64 -6.85 13.04
CA TYR A 272 -34.75 -6.75 14.18
C TYR A 272 -34.77 -5.34 14.83
N PRO A 273 -35.93 -4.90 15.36
CA PRO A 273 -36.11 -3.56 15.94
C PRO A 273 -35.21 -3.27 17.15
N ASN A 274 -34.72 -4.33 17.82
CA ASN A 274 -33.88 -4.23 19.01
C ASN A 274 -32.37 -4.16 18.70
N LEU A 275 -31.98 -4.22 17.41
CA LEU A 275 -30.58 -4.04 17.01
C LEU A 275 -30.24 -2.55 16.84
N PRO A 276 -28.96 -2.15 16.93
CA PRO A 276 -28.54 -0.79 16.63
C PRO A 276 -28.57 -0.50 15.12
N CYS A 277 -28.45 0.78 14.78
CA CYS A 277 -28.30 1.26 13.40
C CYS A 277 -26.84 1.51 13.04
N VAL A 278 -26.54 1.50 11.74
CA VAL A 278 -25.32 2.05 11.18
C VAL A 278 -25.48 3.55 11.03
N TRP A 279 -24.53 4.32 11.57
CA TRP A 279 -24.49 5.78 11.39
C TRP A 279 -23.60 6.13 10.19
N VAL A 280 -24.22 6.60 9.10
CA VAL A 280 -23.57 6.73 7.77
C VAL A 280 -23.26 8.16 7.34
N SER A 281 -23.50 9.16 8.19
CA SER A 281 -23.35 10.58 7.83
C SER A 281 -22.43 11.35 8.79
N PRO A 282 -21.85 12.49 8.36
CA PRO A 282 -21.13 13.40 9.26
C PRO A 282 -21.99 13.80 10.46
N ARG A 283 -21.39 14.23 11.57
CA ARG A 283 -22.11 14.46 12.83
C ARG A 283 -23.32 15.39 12.72
N GLU A 284 -23.31 16.30 11.75
CA GLU A 284 -24.35 17.28 11.46
C GLU A 284 -25.57 16.68 10.74
N LYS A 285 -25.40 15.58 9.99
CA LYS A 285 -26.48 14.85 9.30
C LYS A 285 -26.76 13.54 10.03
N LYS A 286 -27.97 13.40 10.60
CA LYS A 286 -28.40 12.24 11.39
C LYS A 286 -29.00 11.13 10.52
N THR A 287 -28.23 10.61 9.55
CA THR A 287 -28.68 9.51 8.70
C THR A 287 -28.30 8.17 9.32
N TYR A 288 -29.30 7.34 9.63
CA TYR A 288 -29.13 6.04 10.24
C TYR A 288 -29.76 4.95 9.38
N LEU A 289 -29.09 3.82 9.23
CA LEU A 289 -29.59 2.67 8.47
C LEU A 289 -29.67 1.44 9.38
N PRO A 290 -30.82 0.73 9.45
CA PRO A 290 -30.91 -0.54 10.14
C PRO A 290 -29.90 -1.56 9.60
N LEU A 291 -29.32 -2.39 10.46
CA LEU A 291 -28.34 -3.39 10.06
C LEU A 291 -28.88 -4.38 9.00
N GLU A 292 -30.17 -4.70 9.07
CA GLU A 292 -30.82 -5.65 8.16
C GLU A 292 -30.96 -5.16 6.71
N VAL A 293 -30.79 -3.87 6.45
CA VAL A 293 -30.82 -3.29 5.10
C VAL A 293 -29.42 -2.87 4.60
N CYS A 294 -28.37 -3.22 5.35
CA CYS A 294 -27.00 -2.88 4.99
C CYS A 294 -26.21 -4.13 4.59
N HIS A 295 -25.35 -3.97 3.59
CA HIS A 295 -24.25 -4.88 3.31
C HIS A 295 -22.94 -4.10 3.37
N ILE A 296 -21.84 -4.81 3.61
CA ILE A 296 -20.52 -4.21 3.66
C ILE A 296 -19.93 -4.25 2.26
N VAL A 297 -19.57 -3.07 1.75
CA VAL A 297 -18.81 -2.98 0.50
C VAL A 297 -17.45 -3.63 0.71
N GLU A 298 -17.10 -4.56 -0.17
CA GLU A 298 -15.87 -5.34 -0.05
C GLU A 298 -14.62 -4.49 -0.35
N GLY A 299 -13.43 -4.98 0.04
CA GLY A 299 -12.17 -4.34 -0.32
C GLY A 299 -11.86 -3.03 0.43
N GLN A 300 -12.54 -2.76 1.55
CA GLN A 300 -12.24 -1.61 2.41
C GLN A 300 -11.03 -1.91 3.31
N ARG A 301 -9.87 -1.31 2.99
CA ARG A 301 -8.65 -1.46 3.79
C ARG A 301 -8.83 -0.85 5.20
N CYS A 302 -8.47 -1.60 6.22
CA CYS A 302 -8.36 -1.11 7.60
C CYS A 302 -7.19 -0.13 7.73
N VAL A 303 -7.50 1.16 7.83
CA VAL A 303 -6.49 2.23 7.98
C VAL A 303 -6.18 2.57 9.43
N ARG A 304 -7.02 2.13 10.38
CA ARG A 304 -6.74 2.29 11.80
C ARG A 304 -5.56 1.40 12.21
N LYS A 305 -4.90 1.78 13.30
CA LYS A 305 -3.88 0.94 13.92
C LYS A 305 -4.56 -0.34 14.43
N LEU A 306 -3.97 -1.49 14.13
CA LEU A 306 -4.38 -2.76 14.69
C LEU A 306 -4.05 -2.80 16.19
N ASN A 307 -4.92 -3.41 16.98
CA ASN A 307 -4.64 -3.62 18.39
C ASN A 307 -3.56 -4.71 18.58
N PRO A 308 -3.01 -4.90 19.79
CA PRO A 308 -1.95 -5.89 20.02
C PRO A 308 -2.34 -7.33 19.64
N ALA A 309 -3.60 -7.72 19.86
CA ALA A 309 -4.08 -9.07 19.52
C ALA A 309 -4.18 -9.27 18.00
N GLU A 310 -4.79 -8.32 17.28
CA GLU A 310 -4.85 -8.30 15.81
C GLU A 310 -3.44 -8.30 15.20
N THR A 311 -2.53 -7.49 15.76
CA THR A 311 -1.13 -7.40 15.31
C THR A 311 -0.40 -8.72 15.51
N SER A 312 -0.55 -9.35 16.68
CA SER A 312 0.05 -10.65 16.98
C SER A 312 -0.45 -11.74 16.04
N SER A 313 -1.77 -11.77 15.76
CA SER A 313 -2.36 -12.71 14.80
C SER A 313 -1.87 -12.48 13.37
N MET A 314 -1.76 -11.21 12.94
CA MET A 314 -1.17 -10.88 11.63
C MET A 314 0.29 -11.33 11.52
N ILE A 315 1.11 -11.07 12.54
CA ILE A 315 2.53 -11.49 12.54
C ILE A 315 2.62 -13.02 12.46
N ARG A 316 1.86 -13.76 13.28
CA ARG A 316 1.86 -15.22 13.24
C ARG A 316 1.45 -15.78 11.87
N ALA A 317 0.43 -15.19 11.26
CA ALA A 317 -0.06 -15.63 9.95
C ALA A 317 0.89 -15.33 8.79
N THR A 318 1.76 -14.31 8.94
CA THR A 318 2.62 -13.81 7.86
C THR A 318 4.09 -14.17 8.00
N ALA A 319 4.51 -14.62 9.18
CA ALA A 319 5.88 -15.03 9.47
C ALA A 319 6.24 -16.31 8.67
N LYS A 320 7.11 -16.17 7.66
CA LYS A 320 7.56 -17.26 6.80
C LYS A 320 9.08 -17.32 6.76
N LYS A 321 9.63 -18.53 6.71
CA LYS A 321 11.06 -18.75 6.43
C LYS A 321 11.41 -18.25 5.02
N PRO A 322 12.65 -17.77 4.77
CA PRO A 322 13.04 -17.20 3.47
C PRO A 322 12.77 -18.10 2.26
N GLY A 323 13.04 -19.41 2.35
CA GLY A 323 12.78 -20.34 1.26
C GLY A 323 11.29 -20.46 0.91
N VAL A 324 10.43 -20.51 1.92
CA VAL A 324 8.97 -20.52 1.73
C VAL A 324 8.50 -19.18 1.18
N ARG A 325 9.00 -18.06 1.72
CA ARG A 325 8.67 -16.72 1.20
C ARG A 325 9.04 -16.58 -0.27
N LYS A 326 10.22 -17.05 -0.68
CA LYS A 326 10.64 -17.08 -2.09
C LYS A 326 9.61 -17.82 -2.97
N GLN A 327 9.24 -19.03 -2.58
CA GLN A 327 8.25 -19.84 -3.32
C GLN A 327 6.88 -19.15 -3.39
N CYS A 328 6.43 -18.55 -2.28
CA CYS A 328 5.18 -17.78 -2.26
C CYS A 328 5.23 -16.56 -3.20
N THR A 329 6.33 -15.80 -3.20
CA THR A 329 6.51 -14.64 -4.09
C THR A 329 6.53 -15.06 -5.56
N ASP A 330 7.26 -16.12 -5.90
CA ASP A 330 7.29 -16.68 -7.26
C ASP A 330 5.88 -17.12 -7.70
N GLY A 331 5.14 -17.82 -6.83
CA GLY A 331 3.76 -18.23 -7.12
C GLY A 331 2.78 -17.07 -7.26
N GLN A 332 2.93 -15.99 -6.48
CA GLN A 332 2.11 -14.78 -6.61
C GLN A 332 2.39 -14.05 -7.93
N LEU A 333 3.66 -13.97 -8.35
CA LEU A 333 4.01 -13.38 -9.65
C LEU A 333 3.34 -14.13 -10.80
N GLN A 334 3.36 -15.46 -10.78
CA GLN A 334 2.73 -16.28 -11.83
C GLN A 334 1.22 -15.99 -11.93
N LYS A 335 0.53 -15.81 -10.80
CA LYS A 335 -0.91 -15.45 -10.75
C LYS A 335 -1.22 -14.05 -11.30
N MET A 336 -0.23 -13.16 -11.36
CA MET A 336 -0.41 -11.85 -12.01
C MET A 336 -0.52 -11.99 -13.52
N GLU A 337 0.01 -13.07 -14.11
CA GLU A 337 -0.07 -13.38 -15.54
C GLU A 337 0.44 -12.25 -16.45
N TYR A 338 1.52 -11.57 -16.06
CA TYR A 338 2.07 -10.42 -16.79
C TYR A 338 2.30 -10.69 -18.28
N ASN A 339 2.71 -11.90 -18.66
CA ASN A 339 2.95 -12.22 -20.08
C ASN A 339 1.66 -12.39 -20.91
N LYS A 340 0.49 -12.45 -20.27
CA LYS A 340 -0.84 -12.42 -20.92
C LYS A 340 -1.47 -11.02 -20.94
N ASP A 341 -0.83 -10.04 -20.30
CA ASP A 341 -1.34 -8.68 -20.17
C ASP A 341 -1.24 -7.93 -21.52
N PRO A 342 -2.39 -7.58 -22.15
CA PRO A 342 -2.38 -6.88 -23.43
C PRO A 342 -1.87 -5.44 -23.32
N PHE A 343 -2.02 -4.79 -22.17
CA PHE A 343 -1.52 -3.44 -21.93
C PHE A 343 0.01 -3.48 -21.83
N LEU A 344 0.55 -4.37 -21.00
CA LEU A 344 2.00 -4.58 -20.86
C LEU A 344 2.66 -4.86 -22.21
N LYS A 345 2.05 -5.74 -23.02
CA LYS A 345 2.53 -6.08 -24.36
C LYS A 345 2.51 -4.88 -25.31
N GLN A 346 1.46 -4.07 -25.30
CA GLN A 346 1.35 -2.92 -26.20
C GLN A 346 2.40 -1.83 -25.90
N PHE A 347 2.72 -1.64 -24.62
CA PHE A 347 3.82 -0.77 -24.19
C PHE A 347 5.21 -1.40 -24.41
N GLY A 348 5.28 -2.61 -24.98
CA GLY A 348 6.53 -3.29 -25.29
C GLY A 348 7.28 -3.82 -24.07
N PHE A 349 6.60 -4.00 -22.93
CA PHE A 349 7.20 -4.56 -21.72
C PHE A 349 7.05 -6.09 -21.66
N GLN A 350 8.02 -6.75 -21.03
CA GLN A 350 7.98 -8.17 -20.68
C GLN A 350 8.61 -8.37 -19.31
N VAL A 351 8.06 -9.28 -18.50
CA VAL A 351 8.57 -9.59 -17.15
C VAL A 351 9.03 -11.05 -17.10
N ASP A 352 10.30 -11.25 -16.75
CA ASP A 352 10.85 -12.59 -16.52
C ASP A 352 10.17 -13.25 -15.31
N GLN A 353 10.00 -14.57 -15.35
CA GLN A 353 9.23 -15.33 -14.33
C GLN A 353 10.10 -15.90 -13.21
N SER A 354 11.38 -15.56 -13.18
CA SER A 354 12.35 -16.05 -12.19
C SER A 354 13.07 -14.90 -11.49
N MET A 355 13.24 -15.02 -10.18
CA MET A 355 14.09 -14.12 -9.41
C MET A 355 15.51 -14.06 -9.98
N VAL A 356 16.08 -12.86 -9.98
CA VAL A 356 17.45 -12.64 -10.40
C VAL A 356 18.41 -13.25 -9.37
N GLN A 357 19.38 -14.01 -9.86
CA GLN A 357 20.51 -14.48 -9.07
C GLN A 357 21.60 -13.40 -9.04
N VAL A 358 22.07 -13.06 -7.85
CA VAL A 358 23.13 -12.07 -7.62
C VAL A 358 24.26 -12.68 -6.79
N LYS A 359 25.49 -12.22 -7.02
CA LYS A 359 26.64 -12.58 -6.19
C LYS A 359 26.76 -11.59 -5.03
N GLY A 360 26.68 -12.11 -3.81
CA GLY A 360 26.94 -11.37 -2.57
C GLY A 360 28.31 -11.69 -1.99
N LYS A 361 28.71 -10.94 -0.95
CA LYS A 361 29.93 -11.20 -0.17
C LYS A 361 29.61 -11.21 1.32
N ILE A 362 30.04 -12.26 2.02
CA ILE A 362 30.00 -12.37 3.47
C ILE A 362 31.26 -11.73 4.03
N LEU A 363 31.11 -10.57 4.64
CA LEU A 363 32.22 -9.85 5.28
C LEU A 363 32.62 -10.54 6.59
N GLN A 364 33.91 -10.49 6.90
CA GLN A 364 34.41 -10.95 8.20
C GLN A 364 33.93 -10.00 9.29
N ALA A 365 33.28 -10.55 10.32
CA ALA A 365 32.84 -9.76 11.46
C ALA A 365 34.06 -9.23 12.24
N PRO A 366 34.08 -7.94 12.60
CA PRO A 366 35.14 -7.40 13.44
C PRO A 366 35.11 -8.03 14.83
N LYS A 367 36.27 -8.07 15.48
CA LYS A 367 36.36 -8.46 16.89
C LYS A 367 35.78 -7.37 17.78
N CYS A 368 34.98 -7.75 18.76
CA CYS A 368 34.49 -6.84 19.79
C CYS A 368 35.53 -6.74 20.91
N GLY A 369 36.05 -5.53 21.16
CA GLY A 369 36.99 -5.28 22.25
C GLY A 369 36.31 -5.16 23.62
N TYR A 370 36.93 -5.75 24.63
CA TYR A 370 36.51 -5.72 26.04
C TYR A 370 37.68 -5.25 26.92
N ALA A 371 37.47 -5.17 28.24
CA ALA A 371 38.52 -4.83 29.18
C ALA A 371 39.72 -5.80 29.08
N ASN A 372 40.88 -5.36 29.57
CA ASN A 372 42.11 -6.16 29.65
C ASN A 372 42.55 -6.73 28.29
N ASN A 373 42.32 -5.97 27.20
CA ASN A 373 42.58 -6.38 25.83
C ASN A 373 41.91 -7.71 25.41
N SER A 374 40.89 -8.15 26.16
CA SER A 374 40.10 -9.33 25.78
C SER A 374 39.20 -9.00 24.59
N THR A 375 38.86 -10.02 23.79
CA THR A 375 38.00 -9.84 22.62
C THR A 375 36.93 -10.91 22.54
N ALA A 376 35.80 -10.60 21.90
CA ALA A 376 34.81 -11.58 21.46
C ALA A 376 34.77 -11.62 19.94
N GLN A 377 34.65 -12.81 19.36
CA GLN A 377 34.47 -12.98 17.92
C GLN A 377 32.99 -13.24 17.65
N PRO A 378 32.28 -12.35 16.94
CA PRO A 378 30.92 -12.62 16.53
C PRO A 378 30.86 -13.84 15.60
N ASN A 379 29.90 -14.72 15.87
CA ASN A 379 29.54 -15.84 15.03
C ASN A 379 28.12 -15.65 14.49
N ALA A 380 27.98 -15.61 13.16
CA ALA A 380 26.70 -15.32 12.48
C ALA A 380 25.98 -14.06 13.03
N GLY A 381 26.75 -13.03 13.40
CA GLY A 381 26.21 -11.78 13.94
C GLY A 381 25.85 -11.80 15.42
N VAL A 382 26.13 -12.90 16.13
CA VAL A 382 25.84 -13.06 17.57
C VAL A 382 27.14 -13.26 18.35
N TRP A 383 27.22 -12.64 19.51
CA TRP A 383 28.22 -12.90 20.54
C TRP A 383 27.58 -12.68 21.92
N ASP A 384 28.26 -13.11 22.97
CA ASP A 384 27.83 -12.88 24.34
C ASP A 384 28.99 -12.38 25.21
N ASN A 385 28.65 -12.00 26.45
CA ASN A 385 29.59 -11.41 27.41
C ASN A 385 30.16 -12.45 28.40
N ARG A 386 29.99 -13.76 28.17
CA ARG A 386 30.46 -14.77 29.13
C ARG A 386 31.98 -14.70 29.27
N GLY A 387 32.44 -14.58 30.51
CA GLY A 387 33.86 -14.43 30.83
C GLY A 387 34.47 -13.10 30.36
N LYS A 388 33.66 -12.07 30.08
CA LYS A 388 34.12 -10.75 29.63
C LYS A 388 33.63 -9.62 30.54
N GLN A 389 34.41 -8.55 30.63
CA GLN A 389 34.09 -7.33 31.38
C GLN A 389 34.00 -6.13 30.44
N PHE A 390 33.08 -5.19 30.72
CA PHE A 390 32.91 -3.99 29.90
C PHE A 390 34.23 -3.25 29.68
N PHE A 391 34.48 -2.82 28.43
CA PHE A 391 35.69 -2.08 28.04
C PHE A 391 35.96 -0.88 28.98
N LYS A 392 34.90 -0.15 29.33
CA LYS A 392 34.90 0.86 30.39
C LYS A 392 33.76 0.56 31.35
N ALA A 393 34.08 -0.10 32.46
CA ALA A 393 33.11 -0.35 33.53
C ALA A 393 32.84 0.94 34.32
N VAL A 394 31.60 1.11 34.77
CA VAL A 394 31.21 2.18 35.70
C VAL A 394 30.90 1.54 37.05
N HIS A 395 31.44 2.12 38.11
CA HIS A 395 31.07 1.76 39.47
C HIS A 395 29.78 2.49 39.86
N ILE A 396 28.67 1.76 40.02
CA ILE A 396 27.40 2.31 40.48
C ILE A 396 27.50 2.44 42.00
N LYS A 397 27.63 3.67 42.50
CA LYS A 397 27.70 3.96 43.95
C LYS A 397 26.32 4.20 44.56
N ASN A 398 25.45 4.88 43.84
CA ASN A 398 24.12 5.27 44.29
C ASN A 398 23.09 4.75 43.28
N TRP A 399 22.08 4.04 43.77
CA TRP A 399 21.00 3.48 42.97
C TRP A 399 19.71 3.46 43.82
N ALA A 400 18.55 3.47 43.17
CA ALA A 400 17.26 3.39 43.84
C ALA A 400 16.31 2.54 43.02
N ILE A 401 15.44 1.78 43.69
CA ILE A 401 14.34 1.05 43.06
C ILE A 401 13.04 1.79 43.37
N LEU A 402 12.27 2.11 42.32
CA LEU A 402 10.92 2.63 42.45
C LEU A 402 9.94 1.61 41.86
N MET A 403 9.13 1.00 42.72
CA MET A 403 8.12 0.03 42.30
C MET A 403 6.75 0.70 42.23
N PHE A 404 6.02 0.46 41.15
CA PHE A 404 4.61 0.85 40.98
C PHE A 404 3.71 -0.40 40.88
N PRO A 405 3.57 -1.17 41.96
CA PRO A 405 2.68 -2.31 41.98
C PRO A 405 1.22 -1.85 41.93
N SER A 406 0.34 -2.72 41.44
CA SER A 406 -1.09 -2.49 41.66
C SER A 406 -1.40 -2.56 43.16
N GLN A 407 -2.40 -1.80 43.63
CA GLN A 407 -2.73 -1.67 45.05
C GLN A 407 -3.04 -3.02 45.74
N ASN A 408 -3.37 -4.05 44.96
CA ASN A 408 -3.64 -5.41 45.42
C ASN A 408 -2.38 -6.29 45.57
N GLN A 409 -1.21 -5.81 45.15
CA GLN A 409 0.04 -6.57 45.10
C GLN A 409 1.10 -6.09 46.10
N CYS A 410 0.92 -4.90 46.69
CA CYS A 410 1.86 -4.33 47.64
C CYS A 410 1.12 -3.31 48.52
N GLN A 411 1.17 -3.48 49.83
CA GLN A 411 0.63 -2.52 50.78
C GLN A 411 1.72 -1.53 51.21
N THR A 412 1.33 -0.36 51.74
CA THR A 412 2.28 0.66 52.20
C THR A 412 3.27 0.12 53.24
N ALA A 413 2.87 -0.87 54.03
CA ALA A 413 3.72 -1.54 55.02
C ALA A 413 4.84 -2.42 54.39
N ASP A 414 4.70 -2.83 53.13
CA ASP A 414 5.70 -3.66 52.42
C ASP A 414 6.85 -2.82 51.85
N VAL A 415 6.70 -1.48 51.82
CA VAL A 415 7.69 -0.55 51.29
C VAL A 415 8.79 -0.31 52.33
N LYS A 416 10.00 -0.77 52.06
CA LYS A 416 11.19 -0.51 52.89
C LYS A 416 12.13 0.46 52.18
N LEU A 417 12.61 1.46 52.92
CA LEU A 417 13.78 2.25 52.54
C LEU A 417 15.02 1.40 52.79
N ILE A 418 15.65 0.93 51.72
CA ILE A 418 16.96 0.29 51.79
C ILE A 418 17.98 1.42 51.64
N ASN A 419 18.54 1.86 52.75
CA ASN A 419 19.74 2.70 52.76
C ASN A 419 20.94 1.77 52.95
N ASP A 420 21.87 1.78 52.00
CA ASP A 420 23.18 1.11 52.13
C ASP A 420 24.05 1.77 53.20
#